data_AF-A0A436G5B7-F1
#
_entry.id   AF-A0A436G5B7-F1
#
_cell.length_a   1.000
_cell.length_b   1.000
_cell.length_c   1.000
_cell.angle_alpha   90.00
_cell.angle_beta   90.00
_cell.angle_gamma   90.00
#
_symmetry.space_group_name_H-M   'P 1'
#
loop_
_entity.id
_entity.type
_entity.pdbx_description
1 polymer ?
#
loop_
_entity_poly.entity_id
_entity_poly.type
_entity_poly.pdbx_seq_one_letter_code
_entity_poly.pdbx_strand_id
1 'polypeptide(L)'
;LYAFLLNKWYFGELYDFLFVRPAKRLGHFLWKTGDGTIIDGLGPDGIAARVVDVTDRVVKLQTGYLYHYAFAMLIGVAALVTWMML
;
A
#
# COMPACT_ATOMS: atom_id res chain seq x y z
N LEU A 1 43.52 19.99 -35.90
CA LEU A 1 44.17 20.41 -34.63
C LEU A 1 43.44 21.59 -33.94
N TYR A 2 42.97 22.60 -34.67
CA TYR A 2 42.31 23.80 -34.11
C TYR A 2 41.10 23.49 -33.19
N ALA A 3 40.16 22.66 -33.64
CA ALA A 3 38.96 22.31 -32.85
C ALA A 3 39.27 21.56 -31.53
N PHE A 4 40.44 20.92 -31.42
CA PHE A 4 40.84 20.14 -30.27
C PHE A 4 41.37 21.01 -29.12
N LEU A 5 42.14 22.05 -29.45
CA LEU A 5 42.54 23.09 -28.48
C LEU A 5 41.36 24.00 -28.14
N LEU A 6 40.48 24.29 -29.11
CA LEU A 6 39.30 25.12 -28.90
C LEU A 6 38.32 24.48 -27.89
N ASN A 7 38.08 23.16 -28.00
CA ASN A 7 37.21 22.42 -27.10
C ASN A 7 37.94 21.89 -25.86
N LYS A 8 39.04 22.53 -25.45
CA LYS A 8 39.81 22.18 -24.23
C LYS A 8 40.04 20.67 -24.09
N TRP A 9 40.47 20.04 -25.18
CA TRP A 9 40.81 18.61 -25.20
C TRP A 9 39.64 17.66 -24.89
N TYR A 10 38.39 18.13 -24.97
CA TYR A 10 37.15 17.36 -24.69
C TYR A 10 37.09 16.68 -23.30
N PHE A 11 38.06 16.96 -22.43
CA PHE A 11 38.17 16.30 -21.12
C PHE A 11 36.98 16.62 -20.23
N GLY A 12 36.46 17.85 -20.33
CA GLY A 12 35.26 18.28 -19.62
C GLY A 12 34.00 17.55 -20.09
N GLU A 13 33.80 17.41 -21.40
CA GLU A 13 32.64 16.69 -21.95
C GLU A 13 32.71 15.20 -21.67
N LEU A 14 33.92 14.61 -21.71
CA LEU A 14 34.12 13.22 -21.33
C LEU A 14 33.79 13.00 -19.85
N TYR A 15 34.25 13.89 -18.96
CA TYR A 15 33.94 13.80 -17.53
C TYR A 15 32.44 13.98 -17.24
N ASP A 16 31.79 14.94 -17.90
CA ASP A 16 30.34 15.15 -17.77
C ASP A 16 29.56 13.90 -18.23
N PHE A 17 29.98 13.30 -19.35
CA PHE A 17 29.35 12.12 -19.89
C PHE A 17 29.59 10.86 -19.05
N LEU A 18 30.83 10.62 -18.60
CA LEU A 18 31.20 9.39 -17.89
C LEU A 18 30.79 9.40 -16.41
N PHE A 19 30.78 10.56 -15.76
CA PHE A 19 30.58 10.65 -14.31
C PHE A 19 29.32 11.44 -13.93
N VAL A 20 29.16 12.66 -14.45
CA VAL A 20 28.10 13.57 -13.99
C VAL A 20 26.71 13.08 -14.40
N ARG A 21 26.52 12.74 -15.68
CA ARG A 21 25.24 12.25 -16.21
C ARG A 21 24.79 10.93 -15.57
N PRO A 22 25.62 9.87 -15.48
CA PRO A 22 25.21 8.63 -14.84
C PRO A 22 25.01 8.78 -13.33
N ALA A 23 25.82 9.58 -12.63
CA ALA A 23 25.59 9.84 -11.19
C ALA A 23 24.26 10.55 -10.94
N LYS A 24 23.89 11.55 -11.75
CA LYS A 24 22.58 12.20 -11.68
C LYS A 24 21.43 11.24 -11.96
N ARG A 25 21.57 10.38 -12.98
CA ARG A 25 20.56 9.36 -13.29
C ARG A 25 20.39 8.33 -12.18
N LEU A 26 21.48 7.84 -11.61
CA LEU A 26 21.47 6.93 -10.47
C LEU A 26 20.81 7.57 -9.26
N GLY A 27 21.16 8.82 -8.93
CA GLY A 27 20.50 9.56 -7.85
C GLY A 27 19.00 9.73 -8.07
N HIS A 28 18.57 10.07 -9.29
CA HIS A 28 17.15 10.20 -9.61
C HIS A 28 16.41 8.85 -9.57
N PHE A 29 17.06 7.77 -10.01
CA PHE A 29 16.51 6.43 -9.94
C PHE A 29 16.36 5.96 -8.49
N LEU A 30 17.38 6.16 -7.65
CA LEU A 30 17.32 5.83 -6.23
C LEU A 30 16.27 6.67 -5.49
N TRP A 31 16.10 7.94 -5.86
CA TRP A 31 15.01 8.77 -5.30
C TRP A 31 13.64 8.25 -5.73
N LYS A 32 13.36 8.09 -7.03
CA LYS A 32 12.02 7.68 -7.48
C LYS A 32 11.66 6.26 -7.07
N THR A 33 12.61 5.34 -7.18
CA THR A 33 12.38 3.92 -6.88
C THR A 33 12.47 3.66 -5.38
N GLY A 34 13.40 4.31 -4.67
CA GLY A 34 13.54 4.18 -3.23
C GLY A 34 12.41 4.89 -2.49
N ASP A 35 12.36 6.23 -2.55
CA ASP A 35 11.39 7.02 -1.80
C ASP A 35 9.96 6.72 -2.26
N GLY A 36 9.68 6.80 -3.55
CA GLY A 36 8.32 6.67 -4.08
C GLY A 36 7.73 5.26 -3.97
N THR A 37 8.54 4.20 -3.95
CA THR A 37 8.01 2.82 -3.89
C THR A 37 8.04 2.26 -2.47
N ILE A 38 9.06 2.63 -1.68
CA ILE A 38 9.21 2.13 -0.31
C ILE A 38 8.37 2.98 0.64
N ILE A 39 8.36 4.31 0.53
CA ILE A 39 7.60 5.17 1.45
C ILE A 39 6.10 5.14 1.12
N ASP A 40 5.69 5.24 -0.14
CA ASP A 40 4.25 5.13 -0.46
C ASP A 40 3.75 3.69 -0.31
N GLY A 41 4.60 2.69 -0.62
CA GLY A 41 4.24 1.27 -0.51
C GLY A 41 4.22 0.71 0.91
N LEU A 42 5.08 1.17 1.82
CA LEU A 42 5.09 0.77 3.24
C LEU A 42 4.46 1.81 4.17
N GLY A 43 4.20 3.01 3.68
CA GLY A 43 3.65 4.11 4.45
C GLY A 43 2.13 4.09 4.54
N PRO A 44 1.49 5.28 4.64
CA PRO A 44 0.07 5.39 4.97
C PRO A 44 -0.84 4.64 4.01
N ASP A 45 -0.52 4.65 2.71
CA ASP A 45 -1.33 4.04 1.66
C ASP A 45 -1.24 2.51 1.69
N GLY A 46 -0.06 1.95 1.95
CA GLY A 46 0.13 0.51 2.15
C GLY A 46 -0.60 -0.03 3.38
N ILE A 47 -0.60 0.74 4.48
CA ILE A 47 -1.34 0.39 5.70
C ILE A 47 -2.85 0.55 5.46
N ALA A 48 -3.28 1.62 4.82
CA ALA A 48 -4.69 1.86 4.50
C ALA A 48 -5.26 0.76 3.59
N ALA A 49 -4.53 0.34 2.55
CA ALA A 49 -4.94 -0.74 1.66
C ALA A 49 -5.11 -2.07 2.42
N ARG A 50 -4.19 -2.39 3.34
CA ARG A 50 -4.28 -3.59 4.18
C ARG A 50 -5.45 -3.54 5.16
N VAL A 51 -5.73 -2.38 5.74
CA VAL A 51 -6.88 -2.21 6.64
C VAL A 51 -8.19 -2.40 5.86
N VAL A 52 -8.32 -1.79 4.68
CA VAL A 52 -9.51 -1.96 3.83
C VAL A 52 -9.74 -3.42 3.45
N ASP A 53 -8.69 -4.14 3.02
CA ASP A 53 -8.77 -5.57 2.68
C ASP A 53 -9.22 -6.44 3.87
N VAL A 54 -8.75 -6.14 5.07
CA VAL A 54 -9.13 -6.85 6.29
C VAL A 54 -10.57 -6.53 6.66
N THR A 55 -10.97 -5.26 6.63
CA THR A 55 -12.32 -4.84 6.92
C THR A 55 -13.33 -5.46 5.95
N ASP A 56 -13.06 -5.48 4.65
CA ASP A 56 -13.93 -6.11 3.65
C ASP A 56 -14.11 -7.62 3.88
N ARG A 57 -13.05 -8.32 4.31
CA ARG A 57 -13.14 -9.74 4.67
C ARG A 57 -13.93 -9.97 5.96
N VAL A 58 -13.75 -9.11 6.96
CA VAL A 58 -14.48 -9.17 8.24
C VAL A 58 -15.96 -8.86 8.04
N VAL A 59 -16.30 -7.88 7.21
CA VAL A 59 -17.69 -7.56 6.85
C VAL A 59 -18.35 -8.73 6.13
N LYS A 60 -17.65 -9.44 5.23
CA LYS A 60 -18.16 -10.66 4.58
C LYS A 60 -18.34 -11.83 5.56
N LEU A 61 -17.55 -11.89 6.63
CA LEU A 61 -17.72 -12.86 7.72
C LEU A 61 -18.89 -12.51 8.64
N GLN A 62 -19.29 -11.25 8.70
CA GLN A 62 -20.55 -10.83 9.32
C GLN A 62 -21.70 -11.27 8.41
N THR A 63 -22.05 -12.55 8.48
CA THR A 63 -23.10 -13.19 7.67
C THR A 63 -24.48 -12.55 7.83
N GLY A 64 -24.67 -11.65 8.80
CA GLY A 64 -25.88 -10.82 8.93
C GLY A 64 -27.16 -11.64 9.05
N TYR A 65 -27.06 -12.94 9.35
CA TYR A 65 -28.19 -13.87 9.37
C TYR A 65 -29.03 -13.64 10.63
N LEU A 66 -29.79 -12.55 10.60
CA LEU A 66 -30.73 -12.12 11.63
C LEU A 66 -31.73 -13.23 11.98
N TYR A 67 -32.00 -14.12 11.03
CA TYR A 67 -32.87 -15.29 11.19
C TYR A 67 -32.44 -16.21 12.34
N HIS A 68 -31.14 -16.50 12.49
CA HIS A 68 -30.67 -17.40 13.54
C HIS A 68 -30.81 -16.75 14.93
N TYR A 69 -30.55 -15.44 15.02
CA TYR A 69 -30.75 -14.67 16.25
C TYR A 69 -32.23 -14.55 16.62
N ALA A 70 -33.09 -14.24 15.64
CA ALA A 70 -34.54 -14.17 15.84
C ALA A 70 -35.12 -15.53 16.27
N PHE A 71 -34.64 -16.62 15.68
CA PHE A 71 -35.06 -17.98 16.03
C PHE A 71 -34.66 -18.37 17.46
N ALA A 72 -33.40 -18.08 17.85
CA ALA A 72 -32.93 -18.29 19.22
C ALA A 72 -33.73 -17.47 20.25
N MET A 73 -34.04 -16.21 19.92
CA MET A 73 -34.89 -15.35 20.77
C MET A 73 -36.31 -15.90 20.92
N LEU A 74 -36.93 -16.37 19.83
CA LEU A 74 -38.27 -16.96 19.85
C LEU A 74 -38.33 -18.22 20.73
N ILE A 75 -37.36 -19.12 20.59
CA ILE A 75 -37.28 -20.33 21.42
C ILE A 75 -37.04 -19.97 22.89
N GLY A 76 -36.13 -19.02 23.16
CA GLY A 76 -35.85 -18.59 24.54
C GLY A 76 -37.07 -18.01 25.23
N VAL A 77 -37.83 -17.15 24.54
CA VAL A 77 -39.09 -16.59 25.06
C VAL A 77 -40.14 -17.68 25.25
N ALA A 78 -40.32 -18.59 24.28
CA ALA A 78 -41.28 -19.67 24.39
C ALA A 78 -40.98 -20.60 25.59
N ALA A 79 -39.71 -20.94 25.80
CA ALA A 79 -39.27 -21.76 26.93
C ALA A 79 -39.50 -21.05 28.28
N LEU A 80 -39.19 -19.75 28.38
CA LEU A 80 -39.42 -18.95 29.58
C LEU A 80 -40.91 -18.85 29.94
N VAL A 81 -41.76 -18.57 28.95
CA VAL A 81 -43.21 -18.50 29.14
C VAL A 81 -43.76 -19.86 29.59
N THR A 82 -43.31 -20.95 28.96
CA THR A 82 -43.73 -22.30 29.33
C THR A 82 -43.31 -22.67 30.76
N TRP A 83 -42.09 -22.29 31.17
CA TRP A 83 -41.61 -22.51 32.54
C TRP A 83 -42.38 -21.70 33.57
N MET A 84 -42.78 -20.47 33.26
CA MET A 84 -43.59 -19.64 34.17
C MET A 84 -45.03 -20.11 34.32
N MET A 85 -45.57 -20.83 33.33
CA MET A 85 -46.94 -21.35 33.35
C MET A 85 -47.06 -22.72 34.06
N LEU A 86 -45.94 -23.41 34.26
CA LEU A 86 -45.81 -24.67 35.01
C LEU A 86 -45.60 -24.39 36.50
#